data_AF-A0AA45V917-F1
#
_entry.id   AF-A0AA45V917-F1
#
_cell.length_a   1.000
_cell.length_b   1.000
_cell.length_c   1.000
_cell.angle_alpha   90.00
_cell.angle_beta   90.00
_cell.angle_gamma   90.00
#
_symmetry.space_group_name_H-M   'P 1'
#
loop_
_entity.id
_entity.type
_entity.pdbx_description
1 polymer ?
#
loop_
_entity_poly.entity_id
_entity_poly.type
_entity_poly.pdbx_seq_one_letter_code
_entity_poly.pdbx_strand_id
1 'polypeptide(L)'
;MVMDRNNRSHRPKGTPDGGRYEPKNAAGVSGDVAAPRNTPDPHDLAAIFDRPDLARQIDFTLADGSHVNGYAMDCERLPREHVPAGWHVYAIMESESDDDDLDIMTIRENTWVNHRMDFATDRDLTGVIDDPSLENVADWGFTDRTLADDLA
;
A
#
# COMPACT_ATOMS: atom_id res chain seq x y z
N MET A 1 26.26 -40.18 55.18
CA MET A 1 26.60 -38.83 55.72
C MET A 1 27.88 -38.41 55.00
N VAL A 2 28.01 -37.33 54.25
CA VAL A 2 27.46 -35.97 54.32
C VAL A 2 27.46 -35.41 52.88
N MET A 3 26.28 -35.20 52.31
CA MET A 3 25.69 -33.90 51.88
C MET A 3 26.32 -33.26 50.63
N ASP A 4 25.58 -33.38 49.53
CA ASP A 4 25.69 -32.58 48.32
C ASP A 4 25.43 -31.10 48.66
N ARG A 5 26.39 -30.24 48.31
CA ARG A 5 26.51 -28.90 48.89
C ARG A 5 26.46 -27.83 47.82
N ASN A 6 25.35 -27.71 47.09
CA ASN A 6 24.82 -26.40 46.69
C ASN A 6 23.37 -26.48 46.17
N ASN A 7 22.43 -26.53 47.11
CA ASN A 7 21.04 -26.14 46.90
C ASN A 7 20.96 -24.65 46.51
N ARG A 8 20.79 -24.35 45.21
CA ARG A 8 20.32 -23.04 44.75
C ARG A 8 19.10 -23.20 43.86
N SER A 9 17.98 -23.43 44.54
CA SER A 9 16.65 -22.90 44.27
C SER A 9 16.63 -21.70 43.29
N HIS A 10 16.53 -21.97 42.00
CA HIS A 10 15.96 -21.01 41.05
C HIS A 10 14.67 -21.59 40.51
N ARG A 11 13.56 -21.23 41.17
CA ARG A 11 12.23 -21.38 40.59
C ARG A 11 12.17 -20.49 39.34
N PRO A 12 11.54 -20.94 38.23
CA PRO A 12 11.26 -20.06 37.11
C PRO A 12 10.37 -18.90 37.58
N LYS A 13 10.76 -17.68 37.23
CA LYS A 13 10.01 -16.47 37.52
C LYS A 13 8.81 -16.41 36.56
N GLY A 14 7.62 -16.66 37.10
CA GLY A 14 6.35 -16.23 36.49
C GLY A 14 5.79 -17.13 35.40
N THR A 15 5.17 -18.23 35.79
CA THR A 15 3.98 -18.71 35.08
C THR A 15 2.78 -18.18 35.85
N PRO A 16 1.92 -17.32 35.28
CA PRO A 16 0.62 -17.06 35.88
C PRO A 16 -0.19 -18.36 35.86
N ASP A 17 -0.39 -18.90 37.04
CA ASP A 17 -1.31 -19.99 37.34
C ASP A 17 -2.74 -19.61 36.92
N GLY A 18 -3.52 -20.60 36.51
CA GLY A 18 -4.77 -20.43 35.78
C GLY A 18 -5.83 -19.63 36.53
N GLY A 19 -6.19 -18.48 35.97
CA GLY A 19 -7.44 -17.79 36.30
C GLY A 19 -8.58 -18.30 35.43
N ARG A 20 -9.57 -18.98 36.05
CA ARG A 20 -10.88 -19.20 35.41
C ARG A 20 -11.52 -17.84 35.13
N TYR A 21 -11.78 -17.54 33.86
CA TYR A 21 -12.64 -16.43 33.47
C TYR A 21 -14.11 -16.89 33.56
N GLU A 22 -14.87 -16.29 34.47
CA GLU A 22 -16.33 -16.32 34.42
C GLU A 22 -16.82 -15.38 33.31
N PRO A 23 -17.81 -15.78 32.47
CA PRO A 23 -18.40 -14.86 31.51
C PRO A 23 -19.42 -13.97 32.22
N LYS A 24 -19.05 -12.73 32.52
CA LYS A 24 -20.02 -11.67 32.81
C LYS A 24 -20.23 -10.85 31.53
N ASN A 25 -21.45 -10.95 31.01
CA ASN A 25 -22.00 -10.10 29.97
C ASN A 25 -21.66 -8.63 30.24
N ALA A 26 -20.83 -8.04 29.38
CA ALA A 26 -20.77 -6.60 29.17
C ALA A 26 -20.36 -6.38 27.71
N ALA A 27 -21.31 -5.92 26.92
CA ALA A 27 -21.05 -5.32 25.61
C ALA A 27 -20.00 -4.22 25.80
N GLY A 28 -18.84 -4.37 25.16
CA GLY A 28 -17.73 -3.47 25.28
C GLY A 28 -16.90 -3.54 24.02
N VAL A 29 -17.18 -2.59 23.12
CA VAL A 29 -16.45 -2.16 21.93
C VAL A 29 -15.02 -2.71 21.89
N SER A 30 -14.75 -3.64 20.95
CA SER A 30 -13.39 -3.89 20.49
C SER A 30 -12.86 -2.56 19.95
N GLY A 31 -12.05 -1.88 20.74
CA GLY A 31 -11.18 -0.84 20.23
C GLY A 31 -10.15 -1.54 19.36
N ASP A 32 -10.44 -1.64 18.07
CA ASP A 32 -9.46 -1.99 17.05
C ASP A 32 -8.24 -1.08 17.26
N VAL A 33 -7.18 -1.64 17.84
CA VAL A 33 -5.87 -1.00 17.81
C VAL A 33 -5.47 -1.05 16.36
N ALA A 34 -5.75 0.04 15.63
CA ALA A 34 -5.27 0.20 14.26
C ALA A 34 -3.76 -0.06 14.29
N ALA A 35 -3.32 -1.06 13.52
CA ALA A 35 -1.90 -1.25 13.25
C ALA A 35 -1.33 0.11 12.81
N PRO A 36 -0.10 0.48 13.22
CA PRO A 36 0.51 1.72 12.76
C PRO A 36 0.52 1.69 11.23
N ARG A 37 -0.40 2.41 10.61
CA ARG A 37 -0.37 2.72 9.19
C ARG A 37 0.76 3.69 9.04
N ASN A 38 1.93 3.17 8.69
CA ASN A 38 3.06 3.97 8.27
C ASN A 38 2.82 4.41 6.80
N THR A 39 1.60 4.88 6.52
CA THR A 39 1.25 5.47 5.23
C THR A 39 2.08 6.74 5.11
N PRO A 40 2.91 6.87 4.06
CA PRO A 40 3.77 8.01 3.87
C PRO A 40 2.94 9.30 3.72
N ASP A 41 3.52 10.44 4.07
CA ASP A 41 2.82 11.73 4.04
C ASP A 41 2.69 12.20 2.58
N PRO A 42 1.49 12.59 2.10
CA PRO A 42 1.33 13.22 0.79
C PRO A 42 2.22 14.45 0.59
N HIS A 43 2.63 15.15 1.66
CA HIS A 43 3.58 16.27 1.58
C HIS A 43 4.93 15.86 0.97
N ASP A 44 5.34 14.60 1.12
CA ASP A 44 6.57 14.11 0.53
C ASP A 44 6.50 14.11 -1.02
N LEU A 45 5.30 13.94 -1.59
CA LEU A 45 5.08 13.92 -3.04
C LEU A 45 5.27 15.27 -3.73
N ALA A 46 5.31 16.37 -2.98
CA ALA A 46 5.60 17.70 -3.54
C ALA A 46 7.00 17.76 -4.21
N ALA A 47 7.89 16.80 -3.94
CA ALA A 47 9.18 16.67 -4.60
C ALA A 47 9.11 16.10 -6.02
N ILE A 48 8.03 15.39 -6.38
CA ILE A 48 7.87 14.72 -7.69
C ILE A 48 6.66 15.20 -8.49
N PHE A 49 5.76 15.98 -7.89
CA PHE A 49 4.67 16.66 -8.58
C PHE A 49 4.90 18.17 -8.59
N ASP A 50 5.30 18.71 -9.74
CA ASP A 50 5.50 20.16 -9.93
C ASP A 50 4.18 20.96 -9.91
N ARG A 51 3.03 20.28 -10.15
CA ARG A 51 1.68 20.85 -10.11
C ARG A 51 0.73 20.00 -9.26
N PRO A 52 0.78 20.13 -7.92
CA PRO A 52 -0.06 19.33 -7.03
C PRO A 52 -1.57 19.57 -7.23
N ASP A 53 -1.96 20.72 -7.79
CA ASP A 53 -3.33 21.06 -8.16
C ASP A 53 -3.88 20.25 -9.35
N LEU A 54 -2.98 19.68 -10.17
CA LEU A 54 -3.36 18.83 -11.32
C LEU A 54 -3.09 17.35 -11.05
N ALA A 55 -2.36 17.03 -9.99
CA ALA A 55 -2.13 15.66 -9.54
C ALA A 55 -3.41 15.11 -8.91
N ARG A 56 -4.22 14.40 -9.69
CA ARG A 56 -5.49 13.86 -9.25
C ARG A 56 -5.28 12.53 -8.54
N GLN A 57 -6.03 12.33 -7.47
CA GLN A 57 -6.10 11.01 -6.86
C GLN A 57 -6.75 10.04 -7.84
N ILE A 58 -6.06 8.92 -8.06
CA ILE A 58 -6.48 7.81 -8.92
C ILE A 58 -6.78 6.60 -8.07
N ASP A 59 -7.83 5.87 -8.43
CA ASP A 59 -8.20 4.60 -7.84
C ASP A 59 -8.39 3.55 -8.94
N PHE A 60 -8.01 2.32 -8.64
CA PHE A 60 -8.26 1.19 -9.51
C PHE A 60 -8.21 -0.14 -8.77
N THR A 61 -8.71 -1.18 -9.42
CA THR A 61 -8.77 -2.55 -8.91
C THR A 61 -7.83 -3.45 -9.71
N LEU A 62 -6.98 -4.23 -9.03
CA LEU A 62 -6.15 -5.25 -9.66
C LEU A 62 -6.96 -6.51 -9.96
N ALA A 63 -6.42 -7.43 -10.77
CA ALA A 63 -7.10 -8.67 -11.14
C ALA A 63 -7.42 -9.60 -9.95
N ASP A 64 -6.68 -9.50 -8.84
CA ASP A 64 -7.00 -10.20 -7.58
C ASP A 64 -8.13 -9.56 -6.77
N GLY A 65 -8.70 -8.45 -7.25
CA GLY A 65 -9.71 -7.67 -6.57
C GLY A 65 -9.16 -6.69 -5.52
N SER A 66 -7.84 -6.58 -5.36
CA SER A 66 -7.25 -5.62 -4.43
C SER A 66 -7.26 -4.21 -5.01
N HIS A 67 -7.59 -3.23 -4.18
CA HIS A 67 -7.62 -1.83 -4.58
C HIS A 67 -6.26 -1.16 -4.42
N VAL A 68 -5.95 -0.26 -5.34
CA VAL A 68 -4.79 0.62 -5.28
C VAL A 68 -5.27 2.06 -5.39
N ASN A 69 -4.68 2.92 -4.57
CA ASN A 69 -4.88 4.35 -4.60
C ASN A 69 -3.53 5.03 -4.82
N GLY A 70 -3.54 6.18 -5.47
CA GLY A 70 -2.36 7.00 -5.64
C GLY A 70 -2.70 8.37 -6.20
N TYR A 71 -1.67 9.08 -6.65
CA TYR A 71 -1.81 10.32 -7.39
C TYR A 71 -1.19 10.17 -8.77
N ALA A 72 -1.86 10.71 -9.78
CA ALA A 72 -1.39 10.71 -11.15
C ALA A 72 -1.62 12.07 -11.81
N MET A 73 -0.75 12.39 -12.75
CA MET A 73 -0.97 13.48 -13.70
C MET A 73 -1.18 12.86 -15.08
N ASP A 74 -2.18 13.37 -15.80
CA ASP A 74 -2.51 12.83 -17.11
C ASP A 74 -1.39 13.12 -18.11
N CYS A 75 -0.93 12.09 -18.82
CA CYS A 75 0.12 12.17 -19.86
C CYS A 75 1.47 12.80 -19.43
N GLU A 76 1.76 12.92 -18.13
CA GLU A 76 3.04 13.42 -17.63
C GLU A 76 3.90 12.29 -17.04
N ARG A 77 5.22 12.46 -17.09
CA ARG A 77 6.17 11.54 -16.48
C ARG A 77 6.58 12.05 -15.11
N LEU A 78 6.54 11.17 -14.11
CA LEU A 78 7.01 11.49 -12.78
C LEU A 78 8.52 11.22 -12.66
N PRO A 79 9.29 12.11 -12.03
CA PRO A 79 10.73 11.93 -11.81
C PRO A 79 10.96 10.78 -10.84
N ARG A 80 11.60 9.71 -11.32
CA ARG A 80 11.80 8.46 -10.57
C ARG A 80 13.04 8.49 -9.68
N GLU A 81 13.96 9.40 -9.98
CA GLU A 81 15.19 9.63 -9.22
C GLU A 81 14.96 10.31 -7.86
N HIS A 82 13.77 10.91 -7.64
CA HIS A 82 13.43 11.67 -6.44
C HIS A 82 12.19 11.11 -5.72
N VAL A 83 11.83 9.85 -5.94
CA VAL A 83 10.69 9.24 -5.27
C VAL A 83 10.95 9.21 -3.75
N PRO A 84 10.08 9.82 -2.94
CA PRO A 84 10.28 9.86 -1.50
C PRO A 84 10.14 8.47 -0.86
N ALA A 85 10.73 8.31 0.32
CA ALA A 85 10.69 7.04 1.04
C ALA A 85 9.24 6.59 1.32
N GLY A 86 8.93 5.33 0.99
CA GLY A 86 7.60 4.76 1.16
C GLY A 86 6.64 5.02 0.00
N TRP A 87 7.01 5.88 -0.96
CA TRP A 87 6.30 6.04 -2.21
C TRP A 87 6.93 5.20 -3.32
N HIS A 88 6.10 4.80 -4.28
CA HIS A 88 6.47 3.99 -5.42
C HIS A 88 5.84 4.59 -6.68
N VAL A 89 6.58 4.63 -7.78
CA VAL A 89 6.10 5.20 -9.05
C VAL A 89 6.07 4.14 -10.14
N TYR A 90 4.91 3.98 -10.76
CA TYR A 90 4.69 3.03 -11.85
C TYR A 90 4.01 3.72 -13.03
N ALA A 91 4.10 3.05 -14.18
CA ALA A 91 3.40 3.41 -15.40
C ALA A 91 2.14 2.56 -15.54
N ILE A 92 1.02 3.18 -15.90
CA ILE A 92 -0.15 2.48 -16.42
C ILE A 92 -0.06 2.51 -17.96
N MET A 93 -0.28 1.36 -18.60
CA MET A 93 -0.17 1.19 -20.06
C MET A 93 -1.45 0.64 -20.68
N GLU A 94 -1.83 1.19 -21.82
CA GLU A 94 -2.86 0.63 -22.70
C GLU A 94 -2.22 -0.47 -23.55
N SER A 95 -2.72 -1.70 -23.47
CA SER A 95 -2.29 -2.74 -24.40
C SER A 95 -2.94 -2.52 -25.77
N GLU A 96 -2.14 -2.50 -26.82
CA GLU A 96 -2.64 -2.63 -28.20
C GLU A 96 -3.07 -4.09 -28.41
N SER A 97 -4.29 -4.41 -28.01
CA SER A 97 -4.92 -5.68 -28.39
C SER A 97 -5.57 -5.50 -29.76
N ASP A 98 -5.26 -6.41 -30.69
CA ASP A 98 -5.91 -6.46 -32.01
C ASP A 98 -7.38 -6.92 -31.91
N ASP A 99 -7.81 -7.44 -30.75
CA ASP A 99 -9.21 -7.78 -30.47
C ASP A 99 -9.93 -6.52 -29.96
N ASP A 100 -10.90 -6.03 -30.75
CA ASP A 100 -11.68 -4.79 -30.61
C ASP A 100 -12.45 -4.59 -29.26
N ASP A 101 -12.31 -5.51 -28.31
CA ASP A 101 -13.04 -5.51 -27.05
C ASP A 101 -12.09 -5.29 -25.86
N LEU A 102 -11.86 -4.00 -25.57
CA LEU A 102 -11.25 -3.39 -24.38
C LEU A 102 -9.71 -3.24 -24.39
N ASP A 103 -9.25 -1.98 -24.30
CA ASP A 103 -7.87 -1.66 -23.95
C ASP A 103 -7.55 -2.29 -22.58
N ILE A 104 -6.69 -3.32 -22.55
CA ILE A 104 -6.25 -3.91 -21.28
C ILE A 104 -5.25 -2.95 -20.66
N MET A 105 -5.59 -2.45 -19.49
CA MET A 105 -4.72 -1.59 -18.70
C MET A 105 -3.78 -2.43 -17.85
N THR A 106 -2.46 -2.23 -17.95
CA THR A 106 -1.47 -2.95 -17.12
C THR A 106 -0.50 -2.02 -16.43
N ILE A 107 0.04 -2.46 -15.30
CA ILE A 107 1.04 -1.71 -14.53
C ILE A 107 2.44 -2.18 -14.93
N ARG A 108 3.36 -1.23 -15.16
CA ARG A 108 4.76 -1.52 -15.47
C ARG A 108 5.71 -0.60 -14.76
N GLU A 109 6.91 -1.11 -14.53
CA GLU A 109 8.03 -0.27 -14.13
C GLU A 109 8.65 0.38 -15.36
N ASN A 110 8.72 1.71 -15.37
CA ASN A 110 9.54 2.50 -16.29
C ASN A 110 9.33 2.23 -17.80
N THR A 111 8.10 2.03 -18.26
CA THR A 111 7.82 1.89 -19.70
C THR A 111 7.56 3.24 -20.40
N TRP A 112 7.99 3.35 -21.66
CA TRP A 112 7.87 4.56 -22.50
C TRP A 112 6.90 4.43 -23.69
N VAL A 113 6.69 3.22 -24.20
CA VAL A 113 5.81 2.95 -25.35
C VAL A 113 4.45 2.49 -24.83
N ASN A 114 3.36 2.94 -25.46
CA ASN A 114 1.97 2.63 -25.05
C ASN A 114 1.67 3.01 -23.58
N HIS A 115 2.46 3.95 -23.05
CA HIS A 115 2.29 4.56 -21.74
C HIS A 115 1.10 5.50 -21.74
N ARG A 116 0.21 5.34 -20.76
CA ARG A 116 -0.97 6.19 -20.59
C ARG A 116 -0.74 7.29 -19.57
N MET A 117 -0.20 6.95 -18.40
CA MET A 117 0.13 7.87 -17.33
C MET A 117 1.10 7.25 -16.30
N ASP A 118 1.87 8.09 -15.61
CA ASP A 118 2.58 7.69 -14.41
C ASP A 118 1.72 7.97 -13.17
N PHE A 119 1.82 7.12 -12.16
CA PHE A 119 1.19 7.34 -10.86
C PHE A 119 2.15 7.01 -9.72
N ALA A 120 1.98 7.71 -8.60
CA ALA A 120 2.66 7.46 -7.35
C ALA A 120 1.69 6.84 -6.34
N THR A 121 2.10 5.78 -5.66
CA THR A 121 1.31 5.08 -4.64
C THR A 121 2.17 4.73 -3.43
N ASP A 122 1.56 4.59 -2.27
CA ASP A 122 2.21 4.11 -1.05
C ASP A 122 2.37 2.58 -1.01
N ARG A 123 1.79 1.89 -2.01
CA ARG A 123 1.85 0.44 -2.14
C ARG A 123 2.98 0.02 -3.08
N ASP A 124 3.85 -0.86 -2.61
CA ASP A 124 4.79 -1.56 -3.48
C ASP A 124 4.04 -2.55 -4.38
N LEU A 125 4.13 -2.37 -5.69
CA LEU A 125 3.50 -3.19 -6.72
C LEU A 125 4.52 -4.00 -7.52
N THR A 126 5.79 -4.04 -7.11
CA THR A 126 6.84 -4.80 -7.82
C THR A 126 6.43 -6.26 -8.04
N GLY A 127 5.91 -6.92 -7.01
CA GLY A 127 5.44 -8.30 -7.13
C GLY A 127 4.18 -8.48 -7.98
N VAL A 128 3.40 -7.43 -8.22
CA VAL A 128 2.24 -7.44 -9.12
C VAL A 128 2.72 -7.42 -10.58
N ILE A 129 3.75 -6.63 -10.88
CA ILE A 129 4.32 -6.50 -12.24
C ILE A 129 4.99 -7.80 -12.69
N ASP A 130 5.54 -8.57 -11.75
CA ASP A 130 6.17 -9.87 -12.02
C ASP A 130 5.14 -11.01 -12.27
N ASP A 131 3.86 -10.78 -12.00
CA ASP A 131 2.77 -11.76 -12.19
C ASP A 131 1.72 -11.23 -13.19
N PRO A 132 1.73 -11.72 -14.45
CA PRO A 132 0.78 -11.28 -15.47
C PRO A 132 -0.69 -11.55 -15.13
N SER A 133 -0.95 -12.47 -14.19
CA SER A 133 -2.32 -12.74 -13.76
C SER A 133 -2.86 -11.67 -12.81
N LEU A 134 -1.97 -10.84 -12.23
CA LEU A 134 -2.27 -9.78 -11.28
C LEU A 134 -2.15 -8.39 -11.88
N GLU A 135 -1.36 -8.22 -12.95
CA GLU A 135 -0.99 -6.90 -13.50
C GLU A 135 -2.13 -6.12 -14.16
N ASN A 136 -3.27 -6.77 -14.42
CA ASN A 136 -4.41 -6.13 -15.08
C ASN A 136 -5.16 -5.18 -14.15
N VAL A 137 -5.44 -4.00 -14.68
CA VAL A 137 -6.16 -2.91 -14.03
C VAL A 137 -7.61 -2.90 -14.51
N ALA A 138 -8.54 -2.93 -13.57
CA ALA A 138 -9.98 -2.91 -13.77
C ALA A 138 -10.62 -1.82 -12.92
N ASP A 139 -11.83 -1.37 -13.31
CA ASP A 139 -12.64 -0.41 -12.55
C ASP A 139 -11.82 0.79 -12.07
N TRP A 140 -11.16 1.46 -13.01
CA TRP A 140 -10.24 2.55 -12.72
C TRP A 140 -10.85 3.92 -12.99
N GLY A 141 -10.42 4.92 -12.23
CA GLY A 141 -10.87 6.29 -12.41
C GLY A 141 -10.06 7.30 -11.63
N PHE A 142 -10.20 8.55 -12.02
CA PHE A 142 -9.74 9.67 -11.22
C PHE A 142 -10.89 10.18 -10.35
N THR A 143 -10.57 10.51 -9.10
CA THR A 143 -11.48 11.23 -8.21
C THR A 143 -11.43 12.74 -8.47
N ASP A 144 -12.34 13.49 -7.83
CA ASP A 144 -12.29 14.96 -7.82
C ASP A 144 -11.24 15.52 -6.84
N ARG A 145 -10.61 14.66 -6.02
CA ARG A 145 -9.59 15.05 -5.05
C ARG A 145 -8.22 15.17 -5.74
N THR A 146 -7.46 16.17 -5.36
CA THR A 146 -6.11 16.45 -5.86
C THR A 146 -5.09 16.33 -4.75
N LEU A 147 -3.81 16.22 -5.10
CA LEU A 147 -2.72 16.28 -4.13
C LEU A 147 -2.78 17.61 -3.38
N ALA A 148 -3.06 18.72 -4.06
CA ALA A 148 -3.20 20.03 -3.41
C ALA A 148 -4.25 20.06 -2.29
N ASP A 149 -5.36 19.30 -2.41
CA ASP A 149 -6.37 19.18 -1.36
C ASP A 149 -5.83 18.47 -0.10
N ASP A 150 -4.84 17.59 -0.27
CA ASP A 150 -4.16 16.88 0.83
C ASP A 150 -2.97 17.65 1.41
N LEU A 151 -2.51 18.69 0.71
CA LEU A 151 -1.46 19.60 1.17
C LEU A 151 -2.00 20.86 1.89
N ALA A 152 -3.30 21.11 1.83
CA ALA A 152 -3.97 22.30 2.36
C ALA A 152 -4.31 22.21 3.86
#